data_AF-A0A9W9K7T3-F1
#
_entry.id   AF-A0A9W9K7T3-F1
#
_cell.length_a   1.000
_cell.length_b   1.000
_cell.length_c   1.000
_cell.angle_alpha   90.00
_cell.angle_beta   90.00
_cell.angle_gamma   90.00
#
_symmetry.space_group_name_H-M   'P 1'
#
loop_
_entity.id
_entity.type
_entity.pdbx_description
1 polymer ?
#
loop_
_entity_poly.entity_id
_entity_poly.type
_entity_poly.pdbx_seq_one_letter_code
_entity_poly.pdbx_strand_id
1 'polypeptide(L)' 'MCYKLVERYSVCRCLYFQHSIDPCSAYGQRGHSVQEKTVLVGYACTQHSARGTSTSPQDGRWPDSGYCSLKGSCR' A
#
# COMPACT_ATOMS: atom_id res chain seq x y z
N MET A 1 -9.56 -20.12 -7.11
CA MET A 1 -10.18 -18.79 -6.93
C MET A 1 -9.06 -17.77 -7.04
N CYS A 2 -9.27 -16.62 -7.68
CA CYS A 2 -8.25 -15.58 -7.71
C CYS A 2 -8.38 -14.69 -6.48
N TYR A 3 -7.24 -14.31 -5.91
CA TYR A 3 -7.19 -13.46 -4.73
C TYR A 3 -6.48 -12.15 -5.05
N LYS A 4 -7.00 -11.05 -4.51
CA LYS A 4 -6.32 -9.75 -4.48
C LYS A 4 -6.01 -9.45 -3.02
N LEU A 5 -4.74 -9.55 -2.64
CA LEU A 5 -4.32 -9.19 -1.28
C LEU A 5 -4.27 -7.66 -1.15
N VAL A 6 -4.98 -7.12 -0.18
CA VAL A 6 -4.93 -5.70 0.16
C VAL A 6 -4.51 -5.55 1.60
N GLU A 7 -3.33 -4.97 1.78
CA GLU A 7 -2.77 -4.71 3.10
C GLU A 7 -3.26 -3.34 3.56
N ARG A 8 -3.80 -3.30 4.79
CA ARG A 8 -4.30 -2.08 5.41
C ARG A 8 -3.76 -1.95 6.82
N TYR A 9 -3.58 -0.72 7.27
CA TYR A 9 -3.15 -0.47 8.64
C TYR A 9 -4.24 -0.88 9.65
N SER A 10 -3.86 -1.56 10.72
CA SER A 10 -4.80 -2.06 11.74
C SER A 10 -5.67 -0.97 12.39
N VAL A 11 -5.08 0.20 12.66
CA VAL A 11 -5.71 1.30 13.41
C VAL A 11 -6.67 2.13 12.56
N CYS A 12 -6.21 2.65 11.41
CA CYS A 12 -6.95 3.59 10.57
C CYS A 12 -7.54 2.98 9.29
N ARG A 13 -7.18 1.72 8.95
CA ARG A 13 -7.65 0.97 7.77
C ARG A 13 -7.35 1.61 6.41
N CYS A 14 -6.51 2.64 6.32
CA CYS A 14 -6.04 3.12 5.03
C CYS A 14 -5.15 2.06 4.36
N LEU A 15 -5.05 2.15 3.04
CA LEU A 15 -4.27 1.23 2.22
C LEU A 15 -2.77 1.37 2.54
N TYR A 16 -2.15 0.26 2.94
CA TYR A 16 -0.69 0.15 3.07
C TYR A 16 -0.09 -0.27 1.73
N PHE A 17 -0.59 -1.39 1.18
CA PHE A 17 -0.15 -1.91 -0.10
C PHE A 17 -1.29 -2.64 -0.81
N GLN A 18 -1.29 -2.59 -2.14
CA GLN A 18 -2.22 -3.34 -2.99
C GLN A 18 -1.41 -4.27 -3.89
N HIS A 19 -1.51 -5.58 -3.63
CA HIS A 19 -0.89 -6.57 -4.50
C HIS A 19 -1.62 -6.66 -5.84
N SER A 20 -0.89 -7.14 -6.86
CA SER A 20 -1.52 -7.66 -8.06
C SER A 20 -2.44 -8.84 -7.73
N ILE A 21 -3.37 -9.13 -8.64
CA ILE A 21 -4.25 -10.29 -8.50
C ILE A 21 -3.40 -11.56 -8.66
N ASP A 22 -3.48 -12.46 -7.69
CA ASP A 22 -2.97 -13.83 -7.79
C ASP A 22 -3.88 -14.62 -8.75
N PRO A 23 -3.37 -15.02 -9.93
CA PRO A 23 -4.19 -15.66 -10.95
C PRO A 23 -4.22 -17.18 -10.73
N CYS A 24 -5.37 -17.72 -10.34
CA CYS A 24 -5.60 -19.15 -10.45
C CYS A 24 -5.83 -19.58 -11.92
N SER A 25 -5.81 -20.88 -12.19
CA SER A 25 -5.95 -21.46 -13.54
C SER A 25 -7.20 -21.04 -14.34
N ALA A 26 -8.25 -20.53 -13.68
CA ALA A 26 -9.47 -20.02 -14.30
C ALA A 26 -9.50 -18.48 -14.48
N TYR A 27 -8.38 -17.78 -14.27
CA TYR A 27 -8.30 -16.33 -14.44
C TYR A 27 -8.69 -15.89 -15.86
N GLY A 28 -9.56 -14.87 -15.96
CA GLY A 28 -10.11 -14.39 -17.22
C GLY A 28 -11.31 -15.17 -17.78
N GLN A 29 -11.72 -16.29 -17.17
CA GLN A 29 -12.91 -17.03 -17.61
C GLN A 29 -14.22 -16.29 -17.25
N ARG A 30 -15.27 -16.44 -18.07
CA ARG A 30 -16.58 -15.85 -17.75
C ARG A 30 -17.18 -16.48 -16.49
N GLY A 31 -17.72 -15.64 -15.61
CA GLY A 31 -18.22 -16.05 -14.30
C GLY A 31 -17.14 -16.18 -13.22
N HIS A 32 -15.86 -15.95 -13.54
CA HIS A 32 -14.79 -15.99 -12.56
C HIS A 32 -14.69 -14.68 -11.77
N SER A 33 -14.91 -14.74 -10.45
CA SER A 33 -14.78 -13.59 -9.55
C SER A 33 -13.40 -13.56 -8.86
N VAL A 34 -12.87 -12.34 -8.70
CA VAL A 34 -11.68 -12.07 -7.89
C VAL A 34 -12.14 -11.70 -6.48
N GLN A 35 -11.62 -12.40 -5.47
CA GLN A 35 -11.92 -12.09 -4.07
C GLN A 35 -10.85 -11.15 -3.51
N GLU A 36 -11.25 -9.99 -3.00
CA GLU A 36 -10.37 -9.13 -2.22
C GLU A 36 -10.22 -9.69 -0.80
N LYS A 37 -9.00 -9.98 -0.38
CA LYS A 37 -8.67 -10.41 0.98
C LYS A 37 -7.89 -9.30 1.66
N THR A 38 -8.54 -8.62 2.59
CA THR A 38 -7.87 -7.59 3.42
C THR A 38 -7.03 -8.28 4.50
N VAL A 39 -5.78 -7.88 4.62
CA VAL A 39 -4.88 -8.25 5.73
C VAL A 39 -4.57 -6.98 6.51
N LEU A 40 -4.76 -7.02 7.84
CA LEU A 40 -4.37 -5.92 8.71
C LEU A 40 -2.88 -6.07 9.07
N VAL A 41 -2.07 -5.09 8.69
CA VAL A 41 -0.62 -5.08 8.88
C VAL A 41 -0.17 -3.87 9.71
N GLY A 42 0.83 -4.09 10.57
CA GLY A 42 1.43 -3.06 11.40
C GLY A 42 0.45 -2.31 12.33
N TYR A 43 0.92 -1.20 12.87
CA TYR A 43 0.17 -0.25 13.70
C TYR A 43 0.49 1.16 13.19
N ALA A 44 -0.49 1.97 12.79
CA ALA A 44 -0.19 3.28 12.21
C ALA A 44 -1.17 4.40 12.56
N CYS A 45 -0.60 5.38 13.27
CA CYS A 45 -1.07 6.73 13.62
C CYS A 45 0.17 7.58 14.00
N THR A 46 0.14 8.91 14.00
CA THR A 46 -0.90 9.86 13.55
C THR A 46 -0.56 10.35 12.13
N GLN A 47 -1.54 10.34 11.22
CA GLN A 47 -1.30 10.51 9.76
C GLN A 47 -0.13 9.63 9.23
N HIS A 48 0.00 8.42 9.80
CA HIS A 48 0.78 7.25 9.36
C HIS A 48 2.30 7.12 9.58
N SER A 49 3.09 8.05 10.12
CA SER A 49 3.18 8.34 11.57
C SER A 49 4.00 9.62 11.85
N ALA A 50 4.61 10.20 10.81
CA ALA A 50 5.21 11.53 10.80
C ALA A 50 5.22 12.06 9.36
N ARG A 51 5.02 13.36 9.17
CA ARG A 51 5.09 13.98 7.84
C ARG A 51 6.53 13.89 7.31
N GLY A 52 6.69 13.54 6.04
CA GLY A 52 7.94 13.79 5.33
C GLY A 52 8.38 15.23 5.53
N THR A 53 9.67 15.42 5.75
CA THR A 53 10.31 16.70 6.11
C THR A 53 9.74 17.87 5.31
N SER A 54 9.51 18.99 5.98
CA SER A 54 9.26 20.28 5.32
C SER A 54 10.53 20.70 4.57
N THR A 55 10.67 20.22 3.33
CA THR A 55 11.79 20.57 2.46
C THR A 55 11.60 21.99 1.93
N SER A 56 11.89 22.97 2.78
CA SER A 56 12.55 24.17 2.31
C SER A 56 13.81 23.72 1.55
N PRO A 57 14.05 24.17 0.31
CA PRO A 57 15.11 23.63 -0.54
C PRO A 57 16.47 24.19 -0.12
N GLN A 58 17.02 23.70 0.99
CA GLN A 58 18.31 24.15 1.53
C GLN A 58 19.15 22.97 2.03
N ASP A 59 20.11 22.59 1.18
CA ASP A 59 21.39 21.94 1.50
C ASP A 59 21.43 20.43 1.87
N GLY A 60 22.61 19.80 1.70
CA GLY A 60 22.93 18.57 2.44
C GLY A 60 23.00 17.21 1.71
N ARG A 61 23.42 17.18 0.42
CA ARG A 61 23.99 16.00 -0.30
C ARG A 61 24.31 14.73 0.53
N TRP A 62 23.48 13.67 0.43
CA TRP A 62 23.84 12.26 0.64
C TRP A 62 22.90 11.34 -0.16
N PRO A 63 23.39 10.39 -0.99
CA PRO A 63 22.56 9.43 -1.69
C PRO A 63 22.60 8.05 -1.02
N ASP A 64 21.56 7.71 -0.24
CA ASP A 64 21.33 6.33 0.18
C ASP A 64 19.89 5.89 -0.18
N SER A 65 19.82 4.75 -0.89
CA SER A 65 18.70 3.81 -0.99
C SER A 65 17.28 4.41 -0.98
N GLY A 66 16.93 5.14 -2.04
CA GLY A 66 15.59 5.73 -2.23
C GLY A 66 14.46 4.73 -2.48
N TYR A 67 14.01 4.01 -1.44
CA TYR A 67 12.72 3.30 -1.43
C TYR A 67 11.63 4.18 -0.76
N CYS A 68 11.17 5.18 -1.51
CA CYS A 68 10.10 6.08 -1.05
C CYS A 68 8.72 5.59 -1.54
N SER A 69 8.01 4.84 -0.70
CA SER A 69 6.62 4.39 -0.94
C SER A 69 5.58 5.52 -0.79
N LEU A 70 5.77 6.64 -1.51
CA LEU A 70 4.73 7.66 -1.69
C LEU A 70 3.72 7.21 -2.76
N LYS A 71 2.65 6.49 -2.38
CA LYS A 71 1.30 6.66 -2.97
C LYS A 71 0.20 6.26 -1.98
N GLY A 72 -0.49 7.26 -1.44
CA GLY A 72 -1.63 7.09 -0.54
C GLY A 72 -2.49 8.36 -0.49
N SER A 73 -3.00 8.82 -1.64
CA SER A 73 -3.93 9.95 -1.67
C SER A 73 -5.24 9.55 -1.02
N CYS A 74 -5.56 10.13 0.13
CA CYS A 74 -6.89 10.04 0.72
C CYS A 74 -7.92 10.64 -0.26
N ARG A 75 -9.05 9.95 -0.43
CA ARG A 75 -10.21 10.39 -1.21
C ARG A 75 -11.47 9.79 -0.59
#